data_AF-A0A399JA20-F1
#
_entry.id   AF-A0A399JA20-F1
#
_cell.length_a   1.000
_cell.length_b   1.000
_cell.length_c   1.000
_cell.angle_alpha   90.00
_cell.angle_beta   90.00
_cell.angle_gamma   90.00
#
_symmetry.space_group_name_H-M   'P 1'
#
loop_
_entity.id
_entity.type
_entity.pdbx_description
1 polymer ?
#
loop_
_entity_poly.entity_id
_entity_poly.type
_entity_poly.pdbx_seq_one_letter_code
_entity_poly.pdbx_strand_id
1 'polypeptide(L)'
;MQSWREHFTLLSDGEPGESWRPAADGNDGWMVLEAAPQDVTRTGSLPAEGVLSQAPLGDYDVIELSVFAKPAARIRWRYDDEEGGAISEVLPVGGVEIAASTRAALVEAALDELWQEGGETVWTVVPEAQAADYLAAGWQQRERVTRG
;
A
#
# COMPACT_ATOMS: atom_id res chain seq x y z
N MET A 1 -18.07 4.87 -9.28
CA MET A 1 -17.23 3.66 -9.27
C MET A 1 -16.70 3.46 -7.87
N GLN A 2 -16.21 2.27 -7.48
CA GLN A 2 -15.51 2.13 -6.20
C GLN A 2 -14.12 2.79 -6.36
N SER A 3 -13.85 3.89 -5.65
CA SER A 3 -12.68 4.76 -5.85
C SER A 3 -11.34 4.03 -5.78
N TRP A 4 -11.25 2.96 -4.98
CA TRP A 4 -10.01 2.18 -4.86
C TRP A 4 -9.53 1.54 -6.19
N ARG A 5 -10.43 1.22 -7.13
CA ARG A 5 -10.04 0.56 -8.40
C ARG A 5 -9.29 1.48 -9.35
N GLU A 6 -9.71 2.73 -9.45
CA GLU A 6 -9.06 3.74 -10.30
C GLU A 6 -7.66 4.04 -9.76
N HIS A 7 -7.54 4.25 -8.45
CA HIS A 7 -6.23 4.43 -7.83
C HIS A 7 -5.33 3.21 -8.01
N PHE A 8 -5.84 2.01 -7.74
CA PHE A 8 -5.01 0.81 -7.76
C PHE A 8 -4.52 0.46 -9.17
N THR A 9 -5.29 0.83 -10.21
CA THR A 9 -4.86 0.70 -11.61
C THR A 9 -3.56 1.45 -11.86
N LEU A 10 -3.49 2.69 -11.38
CA LEU A 10 -2.33 3.54 -11.52
C LEU A 10 -1.14 2.99 -10.72
N LEU A 11 -1.39 2.54 -9.49
CA LEU A 11 -0.34 2.09 -8.58
C LEU A 11 0.24 0.71 -8.92
N SER A 12 -0.47 -0.12 -9.69
CA SER A 12 -0.11 -1.52 -9.96
C SER A 12 0.53 -1.74 -11.34
N ASP A 13 1.40 -0.83 -11.79
CA ASP A 13 2.03 -0.88 -13.11
C ASP A 13 1.03 -0.95 -14.28
N GLY A 14 -0.15 -0.33 -14.10
CA GLY A 14 -1.19 -0.33 -15.12
C GLY A 14 -2.04 -1.60 -15.17
N GLU A 15 -1.98 -2.47 -14.16
CA GLU A 15 -2.95 -3.57 -14.00
C GLU A 15 -4.36 -2.97 -13.96
N PRO A 16 -5.25 -3.24 -14.94
CA PRO A 16 -6.55 -2.60 -14.98
C PRO A 16 -7.37 -2.95 -13.75
N GLY A 17 -7.98 -1.96 -13.08
CA GLY A 17 -8.87 -2.18 -11.93
C GLY A 17 -10.04 -3.12 -12.23
N GLU A 18 -10.38 -3.28 -13.52
CA GLU A 18 -11.39 -4.21 -14.04
C GLU A 18 -10.96 -5.69 -14.02
N SER A 19 -9.65 -5.97 -13.89
CA SER A 19 -9.15 -7.33 -13.65
C SER A 19 -9.59 -7.84 -12.28
N TRP A 20 -9.90 -6.94 -11.35
CA TRP A 20 -10.34 -7.27 -10.00
C TRP A 20 -11.83 -7.51 -9.94
N ARG A 21 -12.20 -8.71 -9.49
CA ARG A 21 -13.60 -9.14 -9.35
C ARG A 21 -13.87 -9.61 -7.93
N PRO A 22 -15.11 -9.50 -7.42
CA PRO A 22 -15.47 -10.11 -6.15
C PRO A 22 -15.06 -11.59 -6.15
N ALA A 23 -14.36 -12.02 -5.10
CA ALA A 23 -13.93 -13.41 -4.99
C ALA A 23 -15.16 -14.32 -4.80
N ALA A 24 -15.27 -15.38 -5.61
CA ALA A 24 -16.14 -16.51 -5.29
C ALA A 24 -15.44 -17.40 -4.23
N ASP A 25 -16.19 -18.14 -3.42
CA ASP A 25 -15.61 -18.95 -2.34
C ASP A 25 -14.52 -19.92 -2.85
N GLY A 26 -13.28 -19.71 -2.40
CA GLY A 26 -12.17 -20.67 -2.54
C GLY A 26 -10.95 -20.17 -3.33
N ASN A 27 -9.86 -19.94 -2.57
CA ASN A 27 -8.43 -19.81 -2.91
C ASN A 27 -7.95 -18.77 -3.95
N ASP A 28 -6.91 -18.05 -3.54
CA ASP A 28 -6.23 -16.90 -4.19
C ASP A 28 -6.98 -15.56 -4.07
N GLY A 29 -7.44 -15.28 -2.84
CA GLY A 29 -8.06 -14.02 -2.46
C GLY A 29 -7.04 -12.91 -2.20
N TRP A 30 -7.39 -11.73 -2.64
CA TRP A 30 -6.82 -10.46 -2.21
C TRP A 30 -7.85 -9.73 -1.36
N MET A 31 -7.37 -8.85 -0.49
CA MET A 31 -8.19 -8.07 0.41
C MET A 31 -8.08 -6.59 0.08
N VAL A 32 -9.21 -5.97 -0.21
CA VAL A 32 -9.37 -4.52 -0.20
C VAL A 32 -9.55 -4.09 1.24
N LEU A 33 -8.63 -3.24 1.70
CA LEU A 33 -8.61 -2.68 3.04
C LEU A 33 -8.69 -1.16 2.96
N GLU A 34 -9.27 -0.55 3.97
CA GLU A 34 -9.21 0.90 4.17
C GLU A 34 -8.90 1.28 5.61
N ALA A 35 -8.36 2.48 5.79
CA ALA A 35 -8.14 3.09 7.10
C ALA A 35 -8.21 4.61 6.99
N ALA A 36 -8.39 5.29 8.12
CA ALA A 36 -7.95 6.67 8.25
C ALA A 36 -6.45 6.67 8.60
N PRO A 37 -5.58 7.44 7.92
CA PRO A 37 -4.13 7.39 8.14
C PRO A 37 -3.69 7.58 9.61
N GLN A 38 -4.41 8.43 10.35
CA GLN A 38 -4.14 8.72 11.76
C GLN A 38 -4.57 7.61 12.73
N ASP A 39 -5.46 6.70 12.29
CA ASP A 39 -6.00 5.63 13.13
C ASP A 39 -5.17 4.33 13.02
N VAL A 40 -4.22 4.27 12.09
CA VAL A 40 -3.33 3.12 11.91
C VAL A 40 -2.24 3.12 13.00
N THR A 41 -2.15 2.01 13.74
CA THR A 41 -1.12 1.79 14.75
C THR A 41 0.24 1.65 14.10
N ARG A 42 1.22 2.44 14.58
CA ARG A 42 2.58 2.48 14.05
C ARG A 42 3.47 1.44 14.73
N THR A 43 3.90 0.45 13.97
CA THR A 43 4.75 -0.67 14.40
C THR A 43 6.01 -0.81 13.54
N GLY A 44 6.14 0.04 12.52
CA GLY A 44 7.21 0.03 11.55
C GLY A 44 8.59 0.24 12.18
N SER A 45 9.57 -0.46 11.62
CA SER A 45 10.97 -0.18 11.89
C SER A 45 11.83 -0.37 10.65
N LEU A 46 12.72 0.60 10.44
CA LEU A 46 13.73 0.51 9.41
C LEU A 46 14.87 -0.41 9.86
N PRO A 47 15.47 -1.18 8.94
CA PRO A 47 16.71 -1.90 9.23
C PRO A 47 17.84 -0.91 9.56
N ALA A 48 18.92 -1.42 10.15
CA ALA A 48 20.15 -0.65 10.30
C ALA A 48 20.63 -0.14 8.93
N GLU A 49 21.07 1.11 8.87
CA GLU A 49 21.43 1.82 7.62
C GLU A 49 20.27 1.99 6.61
N GLY A 50 19.02 1.81 7.05
CA GLY A 50 17.82 2.05 6.26
C GLY A 50 17.54 3.54 6.10
N VAL A 51 17.36 3.99 4.86
CA VAL A 51 17.01 5.37 4.52
C VAL A 51 15.78 5.34 3.61
N LEU A 52 14.76 6.13 3.96
CA LEU A 52 13.61 6.39 3.10
C LEU A 52 13.88 7.64 2.25
N SER A 53 13.47 7.58 0.99
CA SER A 53 13.51 8.71 0.07
C SER A 53 12.24 8.71 -0.77
N GLN A 54 11.74 9.90 -1.09
CA GLN A 54 10.53 10.08 -1.89
C GLN A 54 10.85 10.72 -3.22
N ALA A 55 10.12 10.31 -4.25
CA ALA A 55 10.21 10.88 -5.59
C ALA A 55 8.81 10.99 -6.23
N PRO A 56 8.41 12.19 -6.71
CA PRO A 56 7.18 12.36 -7.47
C PRO A 56 7.33 11.84 -8.90
N LEU A 57 6.38 11.03 -9.38
CA LEU A 57 6.38 10.41 -10.71
C LEU A 57 5.19 10.82 -11.59
N GLY A 58 4.63 12.01 -11.34
CA GLY A 58 3.50 12.55 -12.10
C GLY A 58 2.19 12.25 -11.37
N ASP A 59 1.52 11.18 -11.76
CA ASP A 59 0.19 10.83 -11.22
C ASP A 59 0.24 10.11 -9.86
N TYR A 60 1.44 9.71 -9.43
CA TYR A 60 1.70 9.10 -8.13
C TYR A 60 3.12 9.39 -7.66
N ASP A 61 3.32 9.20 -6.36
CA ASP A 61 4.61 9.33 -5.69
C ASP A 61 5.14 7.95 -5.30
N VAL A 62 6.46 7.85 -5.16
CA VAL A 62 7.15 6.64 -4.72
C VAL A 62 7.97 6.93 -3.49
N ILE A 63 7.84 6.08 -2.47
CA ILE A 63 8.77 6.02 -1.35
C ILE A 63 9.64 4.79 -1.54
N GLU A 64 10.95 5.01 -1.63
CA GLU A 64 11.96 3.97 -1.75
C GLU A 64 12.73 3.83 -0.43
N LEU A 65 12.86 2.59 0.03
CA LEU A 65 13.82 2.19 1.05
C LEU A 65 15.14 1.80 0.38
N SER A 66 16.21 2.46 0.81
CA SER A 66 17.58 2.04 0.54
C SER A 66 18.25 1.48 1.80
N VAL A 67 19.01 0.39 1.66
CA VAL A 67 19.83 -0.19 2.73
C VAL A 67 21.27 -0.28 2.20
N PHE A 68 22.24 0.29 2.93
CA PHE A 68 23.62 0.45 2.44
C PHE A 68 23.69 1.13 1.06
N ALA A 69 22.91 2.20 0.87
CA ALA A 69 22.79 2.96 -0.38
C ALA A 69 22.38 2.12 -1.62
N LYS A 70 21.71 0.99 -1.41
CA LYS A 70 21.12 0.16 -2.46
C LYS A 70 19.61 0.08 -2.27
N PRO A 71 18.81 0.23 -3.34
CA PRO A 71 17.37 0.04 -3.26
C PRO A 71 17.02 -1.35 -2.73
N ALA A 72 16.12 -1.41 -1.75
CA ALA A 72 15.67 -2.63 -1.10
C ALA A 72 14.17 -2.87 -1.29
N ALA A 73 13.35 -1.83 -1.23
CA ALA A 73 11.91 -1.92 -1.42
C ALA A 73 11.30 -0.59 -1.83
N ARG A 74 10.10 -0.64 -2.42
CA ARG A 74 9.33 0.55 -2.83
C ARG A 74 7.87 0.39 -2.47
N ILE A 75 7.22 1.50 -2.15
CA ILE A 75 5.77 1.63 -2.11
C ILE A 75 5.37 2.84 -2.95
N ARG A 76 4.22 2.75 -3.60
CA ARG A 76 3.63 3.86 -4.35
C ARG A 76 2.42 4.37 -3.61
N TRP A 77 2.18 5.66 -3.69
CA TRP A 77 1.00 6.27 -3.10
C TRP A 77 0.49 7.40 -3.98
N ARG A 78 -0.79 7.71 -3.85
CA ARG A 78 -1.40 8.90 -4.45
C ARG A 78 -2.52 9.41 -3.58
N TYR A 79 -2.77 10.71 -3.68
CA TYR A 79 -3.93 11.36 -3.10
C TYR A 79 -4.71 12.08 -4.20
N ASP A 80 -6.03 12.07 -4.06
CA ASP A 80 -6.97 12.84 -4.84
C ASP A 80 -8.02 13.40 -3.87
N ASP A 81 -8.39 14.67 -4.03
CA ASP A 81 -9.30 15.36 -3.11
C ASP A 81 -10.75 14.87 -3.23
N GLU A 82 -11.14 14.33 -4.38
CA GLU A 82 -12.48 13.76 -4.61
C GLU A 82 -12.53 12.24 -4.35
N GLU A 83 -11.47 11.51 -4.67
CA GLU A 83 -11.45 10.04 -4.64
C GLU A 83 -10.78 9.43 -3.39
N GLY A 84 -9.95 10.21 -2.69
CA GLY A 84 -9.22 9.83 -1.49
C GLY A 84 -7.78 9.34 -1.74
N GLY A 85 -7.19 8.71 -0.74
CA GLY A 85 -5.83 8.19 -0.79
C GLY A 85 -5.74 6.72 -1.18
N ALA A 86 -4.63 6.31 -1.79
CA ALA A 86 -4.33 4.90 -2.00
C ALA A 86 -2.84 4.61 -1.91
N ILE A 87 -2.51 3.38 -1.49
CA ILE A 87 -1.15 2.84 -1.45
C ILE A 87 -1.07 1.47 -2.13
N SER A 88 0.04 1.22 -2.82
CA SER A 88 0.34 -0.08 -3.44
C SER A 88 0.77 -1.12 -2.41
N GLU A 89 0.95 -2.37 -2.86
CA GLU A 89 1.79 -3.32 -2.14
C GLU A 89 3.24 -2.78 -2.01
N VAL A 90 3.92 -3.17 -0.93
CA VAL A 90 5.36 -2.95 -0.79
C VAL A 90 6.12 -3.95 -1.66
N LEU A 91 6.77 -3.46 -2.71
CA LEU A 91 7.50 -4.26 -3.68
C LEU A 91 8.98 -4.36 -3.31
N PRO A 92 9.52 -5.56 -3.03
CA PRO A 92 10.94 -5.76 -2.82
C PRO A 92 11.72 -5.52 -4.12
N VAL A 93 12.88 -4.87 -4.03
CA VAL A 93 13.79 -4.65 -5.15
C VAL A 93 14.89 -5.73 -5.13
N GLY A 94 15.15 -6.33 -6.29
CA GLY A 94 16.22 -7.33 -6.43
C GLY A 94 15.95 -8.67 -5.72
N GLY A 95 14.68 -8.96 -5.38
CA GLY A 95 14.29 -10.21 -4.72
C GLY A 95 14.73 -10.31 -3.26
N VAL A 96 15.11 -9.20 -2.63
CA VAL A 96 15.47 -9.15 -1.22
C VAL A 96 14.22 -9.34 -0.37
N GLU A 97 14.23 -10.34 0.52
CA GLU A 97 13.15 -10.51 1.49
C GLU A 97 13.15 -9.35 2.48
N ILE A 98 11.98 -8.74 2.67
CA ILE A 98 11.78 -7.61 3.56
C ILE A 98 11.04 -8.09 4.81
N ALA A 99 11.50 -7.67 5.99
CA ALA A 99 10.81 -7.98 7.24
C ALA A 99 9.43 -7.30 7.29
N ALA A 100 8.47 -7.90 8.00
CA ALA A 100 7.13 -7.35 8.15
C ALA A 100 7.14 -5.93 8.76
N SER A 101 7.99 -5.69 9.77
CA SER A 101 8.15 -4.36 10.36
C SER A 101 8.74 -3.33 9.40
N THR A 102 9.56 -3.75 8.44
CA THR A 102 10.09 -2.86 7.41
C THR A 102 9.05 -2.56 6.33
N ARG A 103 8.19 -3.53 5.98
CA ARG A 103 7.00 -3.27 5.16
C ARG A 103 6.08 -2.26 5.85
N ALA A 104 5.80 -2.45 7.14
CA ALA A 104 4.99 -1.52 7.93
C ALA A 104 5.60 -0.11 7.91
N ALA A 105 6.92 0.05 8.08
CA ALA A 105 7.55 1.37 8.01
C ALA A 105 7.34 2.10 6.67
N LEU A 106 7.35 1.37 5.54
CA LEU A 106 7.05 1.95 4.22
C LEU A 106 5.59 2.35 4.08
N VAL A 107 4.67 1.49 4.53
CA VAL A 107 3.23 1.80 4.58
C VAL A 107 3.01 3.05 5.42
N GLU A 108 3.58 3.11 6.61
CA GLU A 108 3.46 4.22 7.55
C GLU A 108 4.01 5.53 6.97
N ALA A 109 5.13 5.49 6.25
CA ALA A 109 5.64 6.66 5.56
C ALA A 109 4.65 7.17 4.48
N ALA A 110 4.04 6.27 3.71
CA ALA A 110 3.01 6.66 2.73
C ALA A 110 1.74 7.20 3.41
N LEU A 111 1.36 6.67 4.57
CA LEU A 111 0.25 7.20 5.37
C LEU A 111 0.53 8.62 5.86
N ASP A 112 1.76 8.92 6.25
CA ASP A 112 2.15 10.25 6.72
C ASP A 112 2.09 11.29 5.60
N GLU A 113 2.50 10.93 4.39
CA GLU A 113 2.35 11.80 3.21
C GLU A 113 0.87 12.00 2.85
N LEU A 114 0.09 10.92 2.80
CA LEU A 114 -1.35 10.99 2.53
C LEU A 114 -2.09 11.90 3.52
N TRP A 115 -1.76 11.79 4.80
CA TRP A 115 -2.36 12.63 5.82
C TRP A 115 -1.96 14.11 5.67
N GLN A 116 -0.70 14.39 5.33
CA GLN A 116 -0.22 15.75 5.08
C GLN A 116 -0.94 16.41 3.90
N GLU A 117 -1.30 15.63 2.88
CA GLU A 117 -2.10 16.09 1.74
C GLU A 117 -3.60 16.27 2.06
N GLY A 118 -4.05 15.88 3.27
CA GLY A 118 -5.45 15.99 3.69
C GLY A 118 -6.27 14.72 3.47
N GLY A 119 -5.63 13.59 3.20
CA GLY A 119 -6.28 12.28 3.08
C GLY A 119 -6.92 11.81 4.37
N GLU A 120 -8.25 11.76 4.39
CA GLU A 120 -9.03 11.21 5.51
C GLU A 120 -9.24 9.70 5.41
N THR A 121 -9.12 9.14 4.21
CA THR A 121 -9.29 7.71 3.95
C THR A 121 -8.23 7.25 2.96
N VAL A 122 -7.59 6.13 3.26
CA VAL A 122 -6.63 5.45 2.41
C VAL A 122 -7.11 4.04 2.09
N TRP A 123 -6.90 3.63 0.84
CA TRP A 123 -7.20 2.28 0.36
C TRP A 123 -5.91 1.52 0.04
N THR A 124 -5.94 0.21 0.24
CA THR A 124 -4.91 -0.70 -0.29
C THR A 124 -5.52 -2.04 -0.68
N VAL A 125 -4.82 -2.76 -1.56
CA VAL A 125 -5.18 -4.13 -1.94
C VAL A 125 -3.96 -5.00 -1.68
N VAL A 126 -4.12 -6.00 -0.82
CA VAL A 126 -3.04 -6.87 -0.37
C VAL A 126 -3.40 -8.34 -0.54
N PRO A 127 -2.42 -9.25 -0.68
CA PRO A 127 -2.70 -10.68 -0.62
C PRO A 127 -3.40 -11.01 0.71
N GLU A 128 -4.38 -11.91 0.70
CA GLU A 128 -5.13 -12.27 1.91
C GLU A 128 -4.21 -12.76 3.04
N ALA A 129 -3.09 -13.40 2.71
CA ALA A 129 -2.06 -13.82 3.67
C ALA A 129 -1.41 -12.65 4.43
N GLN A 130 -1.40 -11.44 3.88
CA GLN A 130 -0.85 -10.24 4.51
C GLN A 130 -1.93 -9.44 5.27
N ALA A 131 -3.22 -9.67 5.00
CA ALA A 131 -4.31 -8.85 5.53
C ALA A 131 -4.38 -8.86 7.07
N ALA A 132 -3.99 -9.97 7.72
CA ALA A 132 -4.01 -10.10 9.18
C ALA A 132 -3.17 -9.01 9.88
N ASP A 133 -2.00 -8.68 9.34
CA ASP A 133 -1.10 -7.67 9.92
C ASP A 133 -1.71 -6.27 9.81
N TYR A 134 -2.34 -5.95 8.67
CA TYR A 134 -3.04 -4.69 8.46
C TYR A 134 -4.25 -4.55 9.39
N LEU A 135 -5.08 -5.60 9.51
CA LEU A 135 -6.23 -5.60 10.40
C LEU A 135 -5.82 -5.42 11.86
N ALA A 136 -4.72 -6.06 12.29
CA ALA A 136 -4.14 -5.87 13.62
C ALA A 136 -3.63 -4.44 13.85
N ALA A 137 -3.19 -3.76 12.80
CA ALA A 137 -2.76 -2.36 12.82
C ALA A 137 -3.93 -1.35 12.76
N GLY A 138 -5.19 -1.81 12.70
CA GLY A 138 -6.37 -0.94 12.73
C GLY A 138 -7.03 -0.70 11.36
N TRP A 139 -6.55 -1.36 10.30
CA TRP A 139 -7.23 -1.33 9.01
C TRP A 139 -8.56 -2.08 9.07
N GLN A 140 -9.47 -1.73 8.17
CA GLN A 140 -10.78 -2.34 8.05
C GLN A 140 -10.91 -3.08 6.73
N GLN A 141 -11.41 -4.31 6.81
CA GLN A 141 -11.76 -5.09 5.63
C GLN A 141 -12.99 -4.52 4.94
N ARG A 142 -12.94 -4.41 3.61
CA ARG A 142 -14.07 -3.93 2.78
C ARG A 142 -14.56 -4.96 1.79
N GLU A 143 -13.66 -5.59 1.03
CA GLU A 143 -14.05 -6.56 0.01
C GLU A 143 -12.95 -7.60 -0.21
N ARG A 144 -13.33 -8.88 -0.38
CA ARG A 144 -12.43 -9.92 -0.91
C ARG A 144 -12.54 -9.92 -2.43
N VAL A 145 -11.40 -9.78 -3.10
CA VAL A 145 -11.31 -9.70 -4.55
C VAL A 145 -10.36 -10.77 -5.08
N THR A 146 -10.48 -11.12 -6.35
CA THR A 146 -9.54 -11.99 -7.06
C THR A 146 -9.17 -11.37 -8.40
N ARG A 147 -8.02 -11.77 -8.93
CA ARG A 147 -7.58 -11.39 -10.28
C ARG A 147 -8.26 -12.30 -11.30
N GLY A 148 -8.92 -11.70 -12.28
CA GLY A 148 -9.61 -12.38 -13.39
C GLY A 148 -8.81 -12.43 -14.69
#